data_AF-A0A357J2W4-F1
#
_entry.id   AF-A0A357J2W4-F1
#
_cell.length_a   1.000
_cell.length_b   1.000
_cell.length_c   1.000
_cell.angle_alpha   90.00
_cell.angle_beta   90.00
_cell.angle_gamma   90.00
#
_symmetry.space_group_name_H-M   'P 1'
#
loop_
_entity.id
_entity.type
_entity.pdbx_description
1 polymer ?
#
loop_
_entity_poly.entity_id
_entity_poly.type
_entity_poly.pdbx_seq_one_letter_code
_entity_poly.pdbx_strand_id
1 'polypeptide(L)'
;MLGLRLIRMPFILLNSVFLFFVLSCNSKPAQASPESEELVQSFRTHFQKLFRDGQFNGVVLLASNGRIIYQEALGLQNAQTGRKLTKDSVFNLASVSKPITATEY
;
A
#
# COMPACT_ATOMS: atom_id res chain seq x y z
N MET A 1 -51.79 -34.45 34.28
CA MET A 1 -50.34 -34.24 34.42
C MET A 1 -49.70 -34.47 33.06
N LEU A 2 -48.98 -33.44 32.57
CA LEU A 2 -47.95 -33.42 31.52
C LEU A 2 -48.31 -34.08 30.17
N GLY A 3 -48.32 -33.41 29.02
CA GLY A 3 -47.60 -32.21 28.60
C GLY A 3 -47.17 -32.45 27.15
N LEU A 4 -47.94 -31.90 26.20
CA LEU A 4 -47.72 -31.93 24.75
C LEU A 4 -46.55 -30.99 24.37
N ARG A 5 -45.65 -31.39 23.46
CA ARG A 5 -45.01 -30.53 22.42
C ARG A 5 -43.94 -31.33 21.64
N LEU A 6 -44.18 -31.72 20.40
CA LEU A 6 -44.14 -30.95 19.14
C LEU A 6 -42.71 -30.56 18.69
N ILE A 7 -42.26 -31.26 17.65
CA ILE A 7 -41.06 -31.03 16.85
C ILE A 7 -41.10 -29.62 16.23
N ARG A 8 -39.99 -28.87 16.30
CA ARG A 8 -39.71 -27.70 15.47
C ARG A 8 -38.19 -27.53 15.28
N MET A 9 -37.67 -28.00 14.15
CA MET A 9 -36.31 -27.68 13.66
C MET A 9 -36.32 -26.28 12.99
N PRO A 10 -35.19 -25.62 12.66
CA PRO A 10 -33.81 -25.70 13.15
C PRO A 10 -33.27 -24.28 13.50
N PHE A 11 -33.15 -23.93 14.79
CA PHE A 11 -32.52 -22.65 15.17
C PHE A 11 -30.97 -22.68 15.08
N ILE A 12 -30.39 -23.86 14.88
CA ILE A 12 -28.94 -24.09 14.94
C ILE A 12 -28.24 -23.73 13.62
N LEU A 13 -28.93 -23.76 12.47
CA LEU A 13 -28.33 -23.48 11.15
C LEU A 13 -28.09 -21.99 10.87
N LEU A 14 -28.82 -21.08 11.54
CA LEU A 14 -28.63 -19.64 11.35
C LEU A 14 -27.40 -19.10 12.10
N ASN A 15 -27.05 -19.71 13.23
CA ASN A 15 -25.92 -19.31 14.08
C ASN A 15 -24.56 -19.73 13.49
N SER A 16 -24.52 -20.82 12.73
CA SER A 16 -23.28 -21.30 12.09
C SER A 16 -22.82 -20.42 10.93
N VAL A 17 -23.74 -19.73 10.23
CA VAL A 17 -23.41 -18.81 9.13
C VAL A 17 -22.86 -17.48 9.67
N PHE A 18 -23.40 -17.02 10.81
CA PHE A 18 -22.93 -15.81 11.48
C PHE A 18 -21.51 -15.98 12.06
N LEU A 19 -21.18 -17.18 12.57
CA LEU A 19 -19.85 -17.49 13.08
C LEU A 19 -18.77 -17.56 11.98
N PHE A 20 -19.16 -17.91 10.74
CA PHE A 20 -18.23 -17.98 9.61
C PHE A 20 -17.87 -16.59 9.05
N PHE A 21 -18.79 -15.61 9.14
CA PHE A 21 -18.55 -14.24 8.66
C PHE A 21 -17.55 -13.47 9.53
N VAL A 22 -17.51 -13.76 10.84
CA VAL A 22 -16.63 -13.07 11.80
C VAL A 22 -15.17 -13.58 11.73
N LEU A 23 -14.93 -14.85 11.37
CA LEU A 23 -13.56 -15.39 11.27
C LEU A 23 -12.80 -14.94 10.01
N SER A 24 -13.49 -14.45 8.99
CA SER A 24 -12.88 -14.12 7.68
C SER A 24 -12.41 -12.66 7.55
N CYS A 25 -12.05 -11.99 8.65
CA CYS A 25 -11.56 -10.61 8.62
C CYS A 25 -10.41 -10.36 9.61
N ASN A 26 -9.36 -11.19 9.58
CA ASN A 26 -8.15 -10.96 10.39
C ASN A 26 -6.83 -10.91 9.61
N SER A 27 -6.85 -10.97 8.29
CA SER A 27 -5.69 -10.57 7.48
C SER A 27 -5.66 -9.04 7.31
N LYS A 28 -5.44 -8.30 8.40
CA LYS A 28 -4.99 -6.91 8.31
C LYS A 28 -3.53 -6.93 7.83
N PRO A 29 -3.21 -6.46 6.61
CA PRO A 29 -1.81 -6.30 6.23
C PRO A 29 -1.15 -5.30 7.19
N ALA A 30 0.13 -5.54 7.47
CA ALA A 30 0.98 -4.85 8.45
C ALA A 30 0.50 -3.43 8.81
N GLN A 31 0.09 -3.24 10.07
CA GLN A 31 -0.33 -1.96 10.63
C GLN A 31 0.75 -0.89 10.39
N ALA A 32 0.52 -0.05 9.38
CA ALA A 32 1.03 1.31 9.34
C ALA A 32 0.44 2.06 10.55
N SER A 33 1.27 2.80 11.30
CA SER A 33 0.75 3.67 12.35
C SER A 33 -0.19 4.72 11.74
N PRO A 34 -1.23 5.19 12.43
CA PRO A 34 -2.15 6.20 11.89
C PRO A 34 -1.44 7.44 11.33
N GLU A 35 -0.35 7.85 11.99
CA GLU A 35 0.55 8.94 11.58
C GLU A 35 1.22 8.68 10.23
N SER A 36 1.63 7.44 9.96
CA SER A 36 2.29 7.08 8.70
C SER A 36 1.33 7.10 7.50
N GLU A 37 0.03 6.85 7.70
CA GLU A 37 -0.96 6.90 6.62
C GLU A 37 -1.23 8.34 6.17
N GLU A 38 -1.38 9.28 7.11
CA GLU A 38 -1.54 10.70 6.79
C GLU A 38 -0.32 11.26 6.04
N LEU A 39 0.88 10.91 6.49
CA LEU A 39 2.13 11.28 5.82
C LEU A 39 2.19 10.74 4.39
N VAL A 40 1.87 9.45 4.21
CA VAL A 40 1.85 8.80 2.89
C VAL A 40 0.84 9.48 1.97
N GLN A 41 -0.34 9.82 2.48
CA GLN A 41 -1.38 10.49 1.68
C GLN A 41 -0.99 11.93 1.30
N SER A 42 -0.32 12.65 2.20
CA SER A 42 0.25 13.98 1.91
C SER A 42 1.30 13.90 0.80
N PHE A 43 2.25 12.97 0.91
CA PHE A 43 3.27 12.71 -0.12
C PHE A 43 2.65 12.37 -1.47
N ARG A 44 1.70 11.43 -1.49
CA ARG A 44 0.99 11.05 -2.71
C ARG A 44 0.32 12.25 -3.36
N THR A 45 -0.44 13.01 -2.60
CA THR A 45 -1.17 14.18 -3.11
C THR A 45 -0.21 15.23 -3.69
N HIS A 46 0.90 15.48 -2.99
CA HIS A 46 1.91 16.43 -3.41
C HIS A 46 2.58 16.03 -4.72
N PHE A 47 3.11 14.82 -4.83
CA PHE A 47 3.81 14.38 -6.04
C PHE A 47 2.88 14.18 -7.23
N GLN A 48 1.63 13.74 -7.00
CA GLN A 48 0.64 13.70 -8.07
C GLN A 48 0.27 15.10 -8.57
N LYS A 49 0.22 16.10 -7.69
CA LYS A 49 0.04 17.49 -8.11
C LYS A 49 1.21 17.96 -8.97
N LEU A 50 2.45 17.79 -8.50
CA LEU A 50 3.64 18.16 -9.28
C LEU A 50 3.70 17.45 -10.64
N PHE A 51 3.32 16.18 -10.68
CA PHE A 51 3.24 15.43 -11.93
C PHE A 51 2.19 16.00 -12.89
N ARG A 52 0.96 16.30 -12.40
CA ARG A 52 -0.09 16.93 -13.21
C ARG A 52 0.32 18.31 -13.72
N ASP A 53 1.05 19.06 -12.90
CA ASP A 53 1.54 20.40 -13.24
C ASP A 53 2.77 20.36 -14.19
N GLY A 54 3.23 19.16 -14.59
CA GLY A 54 4.39 18.98 -15.47
C GLY A 54 5.74 19.27 -14.79
N GLN A 55 5.75 19.41 -13.46
CA GLN A 55 6.91 19.77 -12.66
C GLN A 55 7.67 18.55 -12.13
N PHE A 56 7.15 17.34 -12.32
CA PHE A 56 7.77 16.11 -11.84
C PHE A 56 7.69 14.97 -12.87
N ASN A 57 8.81 14.26 -13.04
CA ASN A 57 8.91 13.01 -13.79
C ASN A 57 9.97 12.15 -13.09
N GLY A 58 9.56 11.07 -12.43
CA GLY A 58 10.47 10.29 -11.59
C GLY A 58 9.78 9.20 -10.76
N VAL A 59 10.59 8.55 -9.91
CA VAL A 59 10.15 7.55 -8.93
C VAL A 59 10.39 8.10 -7.53
N VAL A 60 9.40 7.99 -6.65
CA VAL A 60 9.47 8.40 -5.25
C VAL A 60 9.40 7.17 -4.37
N LEU A 61 10.26 7.09 -3.36
CA LEU A 61 10.26 6.05 -2.33
C LEU A 61 10.34 6.72 -0.96
N LEU A 62 9.43 6.35 -0.07
CA LEU A 62 9.41 6.75 1.34
C LEU A 62 9.51 5.49 2.20
N ALA A 63 10.52 5.47 3.07
CA ALA A 63 10.76 4.38 4.00
C ALA A 63 10.90 4.91 5.43
N SER A 64 10.39 4.15 6.39
CA SER A 64 10.50 4.41 7.82
C SER A 64 10.80 3.11 8.54
N ASN A 65 11.73 3.14 9.50
CA ASN A 65 12.17 1.97 10.28
C ASN A 65 12.55 0.76 9.40
N GLY A 66 13.27 1.01 8.31
CA GLY A 66 13.70 -0.02 7.36
C GLY A 66 12.59 -0.63 6.50
N ARG A 67 11.36 -0.10 6.57
CA ARG A 67 10.20 -0.56 5.78
C ARG A 67 9.79 0.50 4.79
N ILE A 68 9.55 0.09 3.54
CA ILE A 68 8.93 0.96 2.53
C ILE A 68 7.46 1.15 2.90
N ILE A 69 7.05 2.40 3.11
CA ILE A 69 5.66 2.77 3.41
C ILE A 69 4.95 3.41 2.21
N TYR A 70 5.71 3.91 1.24
CA TYR A 70 5.17 4.43 -0.01
C TYR A 70 6.19 4.36 -1.15
N GLN A 71 5.73 3.99 -2.35
CA GLN A 71 6.55 3.99 -3.56
C GLN A 71 5.67 4.18 -4.79
N GLU A 72 5.96 5.19 -5.61
CA GLU A 72 5.18 5.55 -6.80
C GLU A 72 6.10 5.96 -7.96
N ALA A 73 5.73 5.58 -9.18
CA ALA A 73 6.43 5.95 -10.41
C ALA A 73 5.50 6.82 -11.26
N LEU A 74 5.95 8.02 -11.62
CA LEU A 74 5.16 9.03 -12.32
C LEU A 74 5.92 9.54 -13.53
N GLY A 75 5.34 9.39 -14.72
CA GLY A 75 5.88 9.94 -15.97
C GLY A 75 6.57 8.91 -16.86
N LEU A 76 7.54 9.37 -17.65
CA LEU A 76 8.13 8.66 -18.77
C LEU A 76 9.64 8.51 -18.60
N GLN A 77 10.12 7.29 -18.77
CA GLN A 77 11.54 6.98 -18.87
C GLN A 77 12.11 7.41 -20.22
N ASN A 78 11.29 7.33 -21.27
CA ASN A 78 11.64 7.81 -22.61
C ASN A 78 10.45 8.56 -23.21
N ALA A 79 10.61 9.86 -23.40
CA ALA A 79 9.58 10.74 -23.96
C ALA A 79 9.32 10.49 -25.45
N GLN A 80 10.33 10.07 -26.22
CA GLN A 80 10.22 9.82 -27.66
C GLN A 80 9.41 8.55 -27.94
N THR A 81 9.64 7.50 -27.16
CA THR A 81 8.95 6.21 -27.33
C THR A 81 7.69 6.10 -26.45
N GLY A 82 7.41 7.09 -25.60
CA GLY A 82 6.35 7.03 -24.60
C GLY A 82 6.55 5.94 -23.53
N ARG A 83 7.79 5.47 -23.32
CA ARG A 83 8.04 4.40 -22.32
C ARG A 83 7.84 4.97 -20.92
N LYS A 84 6.91 4.39 -20.17
CA LYS A 84 6.60 4.79 -18.79
C LYS A 84 7.73 4.43 -17.84
N LEU A 85 7.85 5.21 -16.77
CA LEU A 85 8.66 4.81 -15.62
C LEU A 85 8.02 3.62 -14.90
N THR A 86 8.88 2.79 -14.34
CA THR A 86 8.56 1.74 -13.37
C THR A 86 9.34 2.01 -12.08
N LYS A 87 8.97 1.33 -10.99
CA LYS A 87 9.66 1.42 -9.71
C LYS A 87 11.15 1.02 -9.79
N ASP A 88 11.50 0.21 -10.78
CA ASP A 88 12.85 -0.33 -11.01
C ASP A 88 13.58 0.35 -12.18
N SER A 89 13.05 1.48 -12.67
CA SER A 89 13.72 2.23 -13.73
C SER A 89 15.08 2.75 -13.25
N VAL A 90 16.10 2.62 -14.11
CA VAL A 90 17.48 3.02 -13.80
C VAL A 90 17.68 4.51 -14.07
N PHE A 91 18.39 5.19 -13.17
CA PHE A 91 18.70 6.62 -13.25
C PHE A 91 20.20 6.88 -13.12
N ASN A 92 20.67 7.94 -13.75
CA ASN A 92 22.03 8.44 -13.55
C ASN A 92 22.09 9.18 -12.20
N LEU A 93 22.83 8.61 -11.25
CA LEU A 93 22.87 9.11 -9.87
C LEU A 93 23.64 10.43 -9.70
N ALA A 94 24.51 10.79 -10.65
CA ALA A 94 25.35 11.99 -10.59
C ALA A 94 25.99 12.14 -9.19
N SER A 95 25.81 13.29 -8.52
CA SER A 95 26.38 13.54 -7.20
C SER A 95 25.87 12.64 -6.08
N VAL A 96 24.76 11.92 -6.26
CA VAL A 96 24.28 10.92 -5.28
C VAL A 96 25.24 9.72 -5.17
N SER A 97 26.13 9.51 -6.15
CA SER A 97 27.17 8.47 -6.10
C SER A 97 28.26 8.70 -5.04
N LYS A 98 28.52 9.96 -4.65
CA LYS A 98 29.61 10.33 -3.73
C LYS A 98 29.59 9.57 -2.39
N PRO A 99 28.48 9.55 -1.61
CA PRO A 99 28.43 8.80 -0.36
C PRO A 99 28.64 7.29 -0.55
N ILE A 100 28.25 6.73 -1.70
CA ILE A 100 28.47 5.31 -2.01
C ILE A 100 29.97 5.04 -2.16
N THR A 101 30.67 5.81 -3.00
CA THR A 101 32.12 5.68 -3.20
C THR A 101 32.93 5.99 -1.95
N ALA A 102 32.46 6.91 -1.10
CA ALA A 102 33.15 7.25 0.16
C ALA A 102 33.12 6.10 1.19
N THR A 103 32.12 5.21 1.13
CA THR A 103 31.99 4.06 2.06
C THR A 103 32.83 2.86 1.60
N GLU A 104 33.40 2.91 0.40
CA GLU A 104 34.29 1.85 -0.12
C GLU A 104 35.72 1.93 0.46
N TYR A 105 36.11 3.09 0.99
CA TYR A 105 37.40 3.33 1.65
C TYR A 105 37.27 3.20 3.17
#